data_AF-A0AAU9WAN0-F1
#
_entry.id   AF-A0AAU9WAN0-F1
#
_cell.length_a   1.000
_cell.length_b   1.000
_cell.length_c   1.000
_cell.angle_alpha   90.00
_cell.angle_beta   90.00
_cell.angle_gamma   90.00
#
_symmetry.space_group_name_H-M   'P 1'
#
loop_
_entity.id
_entity.type
_entity.pdbx_description
1 polymer ?
#
loop_
_entity_poly.entity_id
_entity_poly.type
_entity_poly.pdbx_seq_one_letter_code
_entity_poly.pdbx_strand_id
1 'polypeptide(L)'
;MKPAVLFGFCLVVALVVESFGEENDYRMRKCKKKCKVGECCRIVWYWYECFQQRGLGQPCRKKPPAYLCHHGCRDGLVCKRVGRPTPAGERHPHHRRRFKCVRPPPPTEEPGSGDLYM
;
A
#
# COMPACT_ATOMS: atom_id res chain seq x y z
N MET A 1 18.44 8.11 39.60
CA MET A 1 19.14 7.58 38.39
C MET A 1 19.67 8.79 37.61
N LYS A 2 20.93 8.79 37.18
CA LYS A 2 21.53 9.95 36.49
C LYS A 2 20.87 10.11 35.11
N PRO A 3 20.48 11.34 34.69
CA PRO A 3 19.79 11.57 33.40
C PRO A 3 20.59 11.07 32.19
N ALA A 4 21.93 11.06 32.30
CA ALA A 4 22.83 10.53 31.26
C ALA A 4 22.62 9.02 30.96
N VAL A 5 22.24 8.21 31.96
CA VAL A 5 22.04 6.76 31.77
C VAL A 5 20.74 6.50 31.01
N LEU A 6 19.69 7.28 31.32
CA LEU A 6 18.42 7.23 30.61
C LEU A 6 18.57 7.68 29.15
N PHE A 7 19.34 8.73 28.92
CA PHE A 7 19.63 9.23 27.58
C PHE A 7 20.42 8.21 26.74
N GLY A 8 21.46 7.61 27.32
CA GLY A 8 22.23 6.54 26.68
C GLY A 8 21.37 5.31 26.35
N PHE A 9 20.51 4.89 27.27
CA PHE A 9 19.58 3.78 27.03
C PHE A 9 18.58 4.09 25.91
N CYS A 10 17.99 5.29 25.90
CA CYS A 10 17.09 5.71 24.82
C CYS A 10 17.78 5.76 23.45
N LEU A 11 19.03 6.23 23.38
CA LEU A 11 19.80 6.22 22.13
C LEU A 11 20.07 4.80 21.63
N VAL A 12 20.47 3.88 22.51
CA VAL A 12 20.70 2.48 22.13
C VAL A 12 19.41 1.83 21.64
N VAL A 13 18.28 2.04 22.33
CA VAL A 13 16.99 1.52 21.91
C VAL A 13 16.58 2.12 20.55
N ALA A 14 16.76 3.42 20.33
CA ALA A 14 16.45 4.08 19.06
C ALA A 14 17.30 3.50 17.92
N LEU A 15 18.62 3.38 18.10
CA LEU A 15 19.53 2.81 17.11
C LEU A 15 19.20 1.34 16.78
N VAL A 16 18.82 0.55 17.77
CA VAL A 16 18.38 -0.84 17.58
C VAL A 16 17.08 -0.88 16.77
N VAL A 17 16.09 -0.04 17.11
CA VAL A 17 14.82 0.03 16.37
C VAL A 17 15.02 0.50 14.93
N GLU A 18 15.87 1.49 14.68
CA GLU A 18 16.22 1.96 13.34
C GLU A 18 16.93 0.87 12.53
N SER A 19 17.89 0.16 13.13
CA SER A 19 18.61 -0.96 12.49
C SER A 19 17.66 -2.09 12.07
N PHE A 20 16.69 -2.44 12.94
CA PHE A 20 15.65 -3.42 12.60
C PHE A 20 14.71 -2.92 11.51
N GLY A 21 14.38 -1.63 11.49
CA GLY A 21 13.55 -1.01 10.45
C GLY A 21 14.22 -1.06 9.08
N GLU A 22 15.50 -0.70 9.02
CA GLU A 22 16.29 -0.65 7.79
C GLU A 22 16.53 -2.05 7.20
N GLU A 23 16.84 -3.05 8.05
CA GLU A 23 16.98 -4.43 7.61
C GLU A 23 15.67 -4.97 7.03
N ASN A 24 14.53 -4.67 7.67
CA ASN A 24 13.22 -5.12 7.21
C ASN A 24 12.82 -4.48 5.86
N ASP A 25 13.15 -3.19 5.64
CA ASP A 25 12.88 -2.54 4.36
C ASP A 25 13.73 -3.13 3.22
N TYR A 26 15.03 -3.35 3.47
CA TYR A 26 15.91 -4.02 2.51
C TYR A 26 15.43 -5.43 2.16
N ARG A 27 15.03 -6.21 3.17
CA ARG A 27 14.46 -7.55 3.02
C ARG A 27 13.15 -7.52 2.21
N MET A 28 12.29 -6.52 2.42
CA MET A 28 11.06 -6.34 1.66
C MET A 28 11.33 -5.99 0.19
N ARG A 29 12.28 -5.09 -0.11
CA ARG A 29 12.67 -4.77 -1.49
C ARG A 29 13.26 -5.99 -2.22
N LYS A 30 14.12 -6.76 -1.54
CA LYS A 30 14.71 -7.99 -2.10
C LYS A 30 13.64 -9.04 -2.42
N CYS A 31 12.61 -9.12 -1.59
CA CYS A 31 11.53 -10.05 -1.81
C CYS A 31 10.61 -9.66 -2.99
N LYS A 32 10.31 -8.35 -3.16
CA LYS A 32 9.57 -7.88 -4.34
C LYS A 32 10.23 -8.28 -5.67
N LYS A 33 11.57 -8.35 -5.73
CA LYS A 33 12.31 -8.80 -6.93
C LYS A 33 12.15 -10.29 -7.27
N LYS A 34 11.72 -11.12 -6.31
CA LYS A 34 11.56 -12.58 -6.52
C LYS A 34 10.14 -12.99 -6.91
N CYS A 35 9.14 -12.19 -6.57
CA CYS A 35 7.75 -12.50 -6.89
C CYS A 35 7.44 -12.17 -8.36
N LYS A 36 6.47 -12.89 -8.94
CA LYS A 36 6.05 -12.67 -10.33
C LYS A 36 5.27 -11.36 -10.45
N VAL A 37 5.14 -10.87 -11.68
CA VAL A 37 4.33 -9.67 -11.97
C VAL A 37 2.90 -9.88 -11.47
N GLY A 38 2.39 -8.92 -10.69
CA GLY A 38 1.06 -9.01 -10.07
C GLY A 38 0.99 -9.83 -8.79
N GLU A 39 2.13 -10.27 -8.25
CA GLU A 39 2.25 -10.80 -6.90
C GLU A 39 2.87 -9.74 -5.98
N CYS A 40 2.53 -9.79 -4.71
CA CYS A 40 3.17 -9.00 -3.67
C CYS A 40 3.90 -9.91 -2.69
N CYS A 41 5.05 -9.45 -2.20
CA CYS A 41 5.74 -10.16 -1.14
C CYS A 41 5.21 -9.77 0.23
N ARG A 42 5.05 -10.77 1.09
CA ARG A 42 4.87 -10.60 2.53
C ARG A 42 5.90 -11.44 3.27
N ILE A 43 6.45 -10.85 4.34
CA ILE A 43 7.23 -11.59 5.33
C ILE A 43 6.25 -12.22 6.32
N VAL A 44 6.24 -13.55 6.39
CA VAL A 44 5.45 -14.32 7.34
C VAL A 44 6.44 -14.97 8.30
N TRP A 45 6.49 -14.46 9.54
CA TRP A 45 7.52 -14.82 10.52
C TRP A 45 8.93 -14.57 9.98
N TYR A 46 9.67 -15.63 9.65
CA TYR A 46 11.04 -15.57 9.14
C TYR A 46 11.14 -15.94 7.64
N TRP A 47 10.00 -16.20 6.99
CA TRP A 47 9.93 -16.65 5.60
C TRP A 47 9.31 -15.59 4.70
N TYR A 48 9.67 -15.66 3.42
CA TYR A 48 9.10 -14.81 2.38
C TYR A 48 8.07 -15.60 1.60
N GLU A 49 6.87 -15.05 1.50
CA GLU A 49 5.80 -15.63 0.68
C GLU A 49 5.31 -14.60 -0.33
N CYS A 50 5.13 -15.07 -1.57
CA CYS A 50 4.52 -14.30 -2.64
C CYS A 50 3.02 -14.58 -2.68
N PHE A 51 2.21 -13.53 -2.64
CA PHE A 51 0.77 -13.61 -2.69
C PHE A 51 0.24 -12.92 -3.94
N GLN A 52 -0.71 -13.56 -4.61
CA GLN A 52 -1.35 -12.99 -5.78
C GLN A 52 -2.20 -11.76 -5.41
N GLN A 53 -1.97 -10.63 -6.07
CA GLN A 53 -2.76 -9.42 -5.87
C GLN A 53 -4.09 -9.49 -6.64
N ARG A 54 -5.03 -8.61 -6.28
CA ARG A 54 -6.38 -8.61 -6.85
C ARG A 54 -6.37 -8.14 -8.31
N GLY A 55 -6.98 -8.94 -9.16
CA GLY A 55 -7.19 -8.65 -10.58
C GLY A 55 -8.39 -7.74 -10.85
N LEU A 56 -8.66 -7.46 -12.12
CA LEU A 56 -9.75 -6.59 -12.55
C LEU A 56 -11.12 -7.09 -12.04
N GLY A 57 -11.95 -6.17 -11.53
CA GLY A 57 -13.29 -6.46 -11.02
C GLY A 57 -13.33 -7.11 -9.63
N GLN A 58 -12.20 -7.60 -9.12
CA GLN A 58 -12.11 -8.20 -7.79
C GLN A 58 -12.26 -7.15 -6.69
N PRO A 59 -12.85 -7.52 -5.54
CA PRO A 59 -12.95 -6.62 -4.39
C PRO A 59 -11.55 -6.30 -3.85
N CYS A 60 -11.32 -5.03 -3.52
CA CYS A 60 -10.02 -4.54 -3.08
C CYS A 60 -10.13 -3.67 -1.82
N ARG A 61 -9.02 -3.56 -1.09
CA ARG A 61 -8.88 -2.62 0.02
C ARG A 61 -8.12 -1.39 -0.46
N LYS A 62 -8.66 -0.20 -0.17
CA LYS A 62 -7.95 1.06 -0.41
C LYS A 62 -6.75 1.13 0.55
N LYS A 63 -5.53 1.26 0.01
CA LYS A 63 -4.26 1.33 0.76
C LYS A 63 -4.12 0.21 1.81
N PRO A 64 -3.94 -1.06 1.40
CA PRO A 64 -3.68 -2.12 2.38
C PRO A 64 -2.31 -1.90 3.06
N PRO A 65 -2.18 -2.25 4.35
CA PRO A 65 -0.87 -2.29 4.99
C PRO A 65 0.00 -3.38 4.36
N ALA A 66 1.33 -3.30 4.54
CA ALA A 66 2.30 -4.19 3.90
C ALA A 66 1.98 -5.69 4.13
N TYR A 67 1.57 -6.07 5.35
CA TYR A 67 1.21 -7.44 5.70
C TYR A 67 -0.10 -7.94 5.05
N LEU A 68 -0.89 -7.07 4.41
CA LEU A 68 -2.12 -7.38 3.68
C LEU A 68 -2.05 -6.95 2.21
N CYS A 69 -0.84 -6.89 1.64
CA CYS A 69 -0.62 -6.41 0.27
C CYS A 69 -1.48 -7.12 -0.79
N HIS A 70 -1.86 -8.39 -0.57
CA HIS A 70 -2.67 -9.21 -1.46
C HIS A 70 -4.15 -8.80 -1.53
N HIS A 71 -4.59 -7.91 -0.63
CA HIS A 71 -5.89 -7.24 -0.76
C HIS A 71 -5.84 -5.99 -1.65
N GLY A 72 -4.64 -5.56 -2.05
CA GLY A 72 -4.43 -4.50 -3.03
C GLY A 72 -4.68 -4.98 -4.45
N CYS A 73 -4.83 -4.04 -5.35
CA CYS A 73 -4.87 -4.32 -6.78
C CYS A 73 -3.46 -4.58 -7.30
N ARG A 74 -3.36 -5.45 -8.31
CA ARG A 74 -2.12 -5.64 -9.07
C ARG A 74 -1.67 -4.34 -9.75
N ASP A 75 -0.39 -4.27 -10.09
CA ASP A 75 0.19 -3.14 -10.83
C ASP A 75 -0.63 -2.80 -12.09
N GLY A 76 -0.78 -1.50 -12.35
CA GLY A 76 -1.61 -0.98 -13.45
C GLY A 76 -3.12 -0.99 -13.19
N LEU A 77 -3.59 -1.42 -12.01
CA LEU A 77 -4.99 -1.29 -11.60
C LEU A 77 -5.13 -0.39 -10.37
N VAL A 78 -6.26 0.30 -10.27
CA VAL A 78 -6.57 1.18 -9.14
C VAL A 78 -7.80 0.69 -8.38
N CYS A 79 -7.73 0.74 -7.05
CA CYS A 79 -8.85 0.38 -6.20
C CYS A 79 -9.85 1.53 -6.11
N LYS A 80 -10.92 1.51 -6.90
CA LYS A 80 -11.96 2.55 -6.92
C LYS A 80 -13.28 2.04 -6.36
N ARG A 81 -14.07 2.96 -5.81
CA ARG A 81 -15.44 2.67 -5.38
C ARG A 81 -16.31 2.48 -6.63
N VAL A 82 -16.98 1.34 -6.72
CA VAL A 82 -17.92 1.00 -7.78
C VAL A 82 -19.33 0.93 -7.15
N GLY A 83 -20.22 1.81 -7.60
CA GLY A 83 -21.60 1.95 -7.12
C GLY A 83 -21.96 3.39 -6.73
N ARG A 84 -23.25 3.74 -6.81
CA ARG A 84 -23.79 5.04 -6.36
C ARG A 84 -23.43 5.29 -4.88
N PRO A 85 -23.15 6.55 -4.47
CA PRO A 85 -23.11 6.87 -3.06
C PRO A 85 -24.48 6.53 -2.45
N THR A 86 -24.52 5.66 -1.44
CA THR A 86 -25.76 5.54 -0.67
C THR A 86 -25.93 6.84 0.12
N PRO A 87 -27.18 7.32 0.30
CA PRO A 87 -27.48 8.44 1.17
C PRO A 87 -26.83 8.28 2.55
N ALA A 88 -26.44 9.39 3.16
CA ALA A 88 -25.61 9.43 4.36
C ALA A 88 -26.17 8.68 5.59
N GLY A 89 -27.45 8.26 5.56
CA GLY A 89 -28.14 7.51 6.63
C GLY A 89 -27.95 5.99 6.61
N GLU A 90 -27.42 5.39 5.55
CA GLU A 90 -27.30 3.93 5.39
C GLU A 90 -25.84 3.45 5.53
N ARG A 91 -25.12 3.97 6.52
CA ARG A 91 -23.71 3.64 6.78
C ARG A 91 -23.59 2.32 7.52
N HIS A 92 -23.81 1.19 6.84
CA HIS A 92 -23.48 -0.12 7.42
C HIS A 92 -21.96 -0.36 7.41
N PRO A 93 -21.37 -0.86 8.52
CA PRO A 93 -19.91 -1.01 8.68
C PRO A 93 -19.25 -2.03 7.74
N HIS A 94 -20.02 -2.83 6.99
CA HIS A 94 -19.53 -3.94 6.15
C HIS A 94 -19.32 -3.63 4.65
N HIS A 95 -19.13 -2.36 4.25
CA HIS A 95 -18.98 -1.93 2.85
C HIS A 95 -17.68 -2.37 2.11
N ARG A 96 -17.04 -3.49 2.48
CA ARG A 96 -15.87 -4.03 1.76
C ARG A 96 -16.18 -4.40 0.30
N ARG A 97 -17.45 -4.61 -0.06
CA ARG A 97 -17.88 -4.95 -1.44
C ARG A 97 -17.98 -3.75 -2.40
N ARG A 98 -17.78 -2.51 -1.93
CA ARG A 98 -17.93 -1.31 -2.77
C ARG A 98 -16.67 -0.93 -3.52
N PHE A 99 -15.51 -1.48 -3.20
CA PHE A 99 -14.27 -1.14 -3.88
C PHE A 99 -13.84 -2.29 -4.76
N LYS A 100 -13.54 -2.00 -6.03
CA LYS A 100 -13.06 -2.99 -6.99
C LYS A 100 -11.82 -2.46 -7.70
N CYS A 101 -10.97 -3.38 -8.13
CA CYS A 101 -9.86 -3.05 -9.00
C CYS A 101 -10.40 -2.72 -10.39
N VAL A 102 -10.14 -1.52 -10.85
CA VAL A 102 -10.54 -1.05 -12.18
C VAL A 102 -9.29 -0.60 -12.93
N ARG A 103 -9.38 -0.57 -14.26
CA ARG A 103 -8.36 0.10 -15.07
C ARG A 103 -8.34 1.58 -14.69
N PRO A 104 -7.17 2.20 -14.49
CA PRO A 104 -7.08 3.64 -14.33
C PRO A 104 -7.74 4.30 -15.55
N PRO A 105 -8.42 5.46 -15.37
CA PRO A 105 -8.90 6.23 -16.51
C PRO A 105 -7.69 6.59 -17.39
N PRO A 106 -7.88 6.75 -18.71
CA PRO A 106 -6.83 7.29 -19.56
C PRO A 106 -6.35 8.63 -18.95
N PRO A 107 -5.06 8.96 -19.05
CA PRO A 107 -4.58 10.28 -18.65
C PRO A 107 -5.39 11.30 -19.44
N THR A 108 -6.13 12.16 -18.75
CA THR A 108 -6.71 13.34 -19.38
C THR A 108 -5.51 14.20 -19.77
N GLU A 109 -5.20 14.27 -21.07
CA GLU A 109 -4.39 15.37 -21.58
C GLU A 109 -5.15 16.64 -21.19
N GLU A 110 -4.64 17.39 -20.22
CA GLU A 110 -5.10 18.76 -20.04
C GLU A 110 -4.83 19.46 -21.38
N PRO A 111 -5.84 20.09 -22.02
CA PRO A 111 -5.55 20.93 -23.17
C PRO A 111 -4.57 21.99 -22.69
N GLY A 112 -3.36 21.95 -23.25
CA GLY A 112 -2.34 22.95 -22.98
C GLY A 112 -2.99 24.32 -23.10
N SER A 113 -2.93 25.07 -22.01
CA SER A 113 -3.17 26.51 -21.98
C SER A 113 -2.26 27.12 -23.05
N GLY A 114 -2.78 27.21 -24.27
CA GLY A 114 -2.13 27.88 -25.36
C GLY A 114 -2.16 29.36 -25.05
N ASP A 115 -1.08 29.84 -24.45
CA ASP A 115 -0.76 31.26 -24.41
C ASP A 115 -0.60 31.72 -25.87
N LEU A 116 -1.69 32.19 -26.46
CA LEU A 116 -1.71 32.93 -27.72
C LEU A 116 -1.09 34.30 -27.44
N TYR A 117 0.22 34.44 -27.66
CA TYR A 117 0.80 35.72 -28.05
C TYR A 117 0.66 35.84 -29.58
N MET A 118 -0.30 36.65 -30.01
CA MET A 118 -0.28 37.36 -31.29
C MET A 118 -0.97 38.71 -31.12
#